data_AF-A0A2T7PX04-F1
#
_entry.id   AF-A0A2T7PX04-F1
#
_cell.length_a   1.000
_cell.length_b   1.000
_cell.length_c   1.000
_cell.angle_alpha   90.00
_cell.angle_beta   90.00
_cell.angle_gamma   90.00
#
_symmetry.space_group_name_H-M   'P 1'
#
loop_
_entity.id
_entity.type
_entity.pdbx_description
1 polymer ?
#
loop_
_entity_poly.entity_id
_entity_poly.type
_entity_poly.pdbx_seq_one_letter_code
_entity_poly.pdbx_strand_id
1 'polypeptide(L)'
;MESYPSYASCVHRPFQDARCFISMSQSIQSPDAPKPPPGPFVKFMHEKYSEIQKNNPGANMHKISKIASQLWQELDPEERNAYKLHAQEEYQDYKQKYLVFLDGLSEQEKAQLHNDTRAQRAHRERFKEKQEFRNLGKPKKPPNAFMLFVRSSRLERGDTSMIIYEEDAKTSALHGEIHKEGARVEKEKYDKELAEWEERMIEIGRSNGPEITKIASQLWRELGQEEKSVRKLLAQKEYEDYKQKYLMFLDGLSEQEKKVNLYHKFVKEAPVKKKEIKVLHGLGKPKMPLTSYALFLKASKPKRGNKSMAQYIKDLANDWHNITKEEKEIYEKDARVRKEKYMKELEEWEEKMKATGFQDFIRESSRNKPQITSVSNVPKKSSL
;
A
#
# COMPACT_ATOMS: atom_id res chain seq x y z
N MET A 1 -28.69 20.54 24.07
CA MET A 1 -27.24 20.51 24.35
C MET A 1 -26.92 19.12 24.86
N GLU A 2 -26.44 18.23 24.00
CA GLU A 2 -25.77 16.99 24.42
C GLU A 2 -24.88 16.58 23.24
N SER A 3 -23.57 16.59 23.50
CA SER A 3 -22.49 16.51 22.54
C SER A 3 -22.18 15.05 22.22
N TYR A 4 -22.50 14.61 21.00
CA TYR A 4 -22.05 13.31 20.49
C TYR A 4 -20.52 13.31 20.27
N PRO A 5 -19.78 12.31 20.77
CA PRO A 5 -18.35 12.20 20.54
C PRO A 5 -18.09 11.85 19.07
N SER A 6 -17.41 12.78 18.39
CA SER A 6 -16.88 12.64 17.04
C SER A 6 -16.03 11.38 16.93
N TYR A 7 -16.53 10.39 16.19
CA TYR A 7 -15.75 9.27 15.67
C TYR A 7 -14.77 9.80 14.62
N ALA A 8 -13.70 10.43 15.11
CA ALA A 8 -12.51 10.70 14.31
C ALA A 8 -11.82 9.37 14.02
N SER A 9 -12.20 8.83 12.85
CA SER A 9 -11.41 7.92 12.04
C SER A 9 -9.91 8.13 12.23
N CYS A 10 -9.23 7.04 12.56
CA CYS A 10 -7.78 6.93 12.67
C CYS A 10 -7.13 7.22 11.30
N VAL A 11 -6.98 8.49 10.96
CA VAL A 11 -6.30 8.98 9.77
C VAL A 11 -5.02 9.68 10.24
N HIS A 12 -3.90 9.22 9.70
CA HIS A 12 -2.59 9.91 9.73
C HIS A 12 -1.93 10.04 11.11
N ARG A 13 -1.13 9.03 11.46
CA ARG A 13 0.07 9.28 12.27
C ARG A 13 1.26 9.49 11.31
N PRO A 14 1.93 10.65 11.31
CA PRO A 14 3.07 10.93 10.44
C PRO A 14 4.15 9.85 10.57
N PHE A 15 4.79 9.51 9.45
CA PHE A 15 5.99 8.67 9.39
C PHE A 15 7.20 9.44 9.93
N GLN A 16 7.13 9.86 11.19
CA GLN A 16 8.24 10.44 11.96
C GLN A 16 8.32 9.87 13.38
N ASP A 17 7.37 9.02 13.77
CA ASP A 17 7.40 8.38 15.08
C ASP A 17 8.32 7.15 15.03
N ALA A 18 9.48 7.24 15.69
CA ALA A 18 10.55 6.22 15.80
C ALA A 18 10.08 4.85 16.34
N ARG A 19 8.78 4.68 16.61
CA ARG A 19 8.14 3.44 17.05
C ARG A 19 7.89 2.44 15.93
N CYS A 20 7.99 2.84 14.65
CA CYS A 20 7.88 1.89 13.52
C CYS A 20 9.11 0.97 13.37
N PHE A 21 10.27 1.36 13.92
CA PHE A 21 11.51 0.57 13.89
C PHE A 21 11.53 -0.56 14.93
N ILE A 22 10.80 -0.41 16.04
CA ILE A 22 10.82 -1.35 17.17
C ILE A 22 10.17 -2.71 16.81
N SER A 23 9.39 -2.75 15.72
CA SER A 23 8.66 -3.93 15.27
C SER A 23 9.28 -4.62 14.05
N MET A 24 10.54 -4.36 13.72
CA MET A 24 11.25 -5.00 12.60
C MET A 24 12.22 -6.13 13.04
N SER A 25 12.24 -6.47 14.33
CA SER A 25 13.29 -7.33 14.93
C SER A 25 13.04 -8.84 14.92
N GLN A 26 11.96 -9.35 14.32
CA GLN A 26 11.68 -10.79 14.33
C GLN A 26 11.64 -11.49 12.97
N SER A 27 11.82 -10.79 11.84
CA SER A 27 11.71 -11.46 10.55
C SER A 27 12.33 -10.67 9.39
N ILE A 28 13.51 -10.09 9.55
CA ILE A 28 14.37 -9.95 8.36
C ILE A 28 15.11 -11.29 8.31
N GLN A 29 14.74 -12.14 7.36
CA GLN A 29 15.35 -13.48 7.17
C GLN A 29 16.83 -13.42 6.74
N SER A 30 17.43 -12.23 6.68
CA SER A 30 18.88 -12.07 6.62
C SER A 30 19.45 -12.09 8.04
N PRO A 31 20.19 -13.14 8.43
CA PRO A 31 20.89 -13.18 9.73
C PRO A 31 21.86 -12.01 9.92
N ASP A 32 22.24 -11.33 8.83
CA ASP A 32 23.23 -10.24 8.81
C ASP A 32 22.62 -8.85 9.05
N ALA A 33 21.29 -8.73 9.09
CA ALA A 33 20.64 -7.44 9.31
C ALA A 33 20.86 -6.94 10.75
N PRO A 34 21.39 -5.71 10.95
CA PRO A 34 21.54 -5.14 12.28
C PRO A 34 20.20 -5.08 13.02
N LYS A 35 20.18 -5.47 14.30
CA LYS A 35 18.99 -5.39 15.16
C LYS A 35 18.96 -4.05 15.91
N PRO A 36 17.77 -3.45 16.11
CA PRO A 36 17.66 -2.22 16.86
C PRO A 36 18.08 -2.43 18.32
N PRO A 37 18.78 -1.46 18.94
CA PRO A 37 19.20 -1.56 20.33
C PRO A 37 17.97 -1.50 21.26
N PRO A 38 18.04 -2.14 22.44
CA PRO A 38 16.98 -2.07 23.43
C PRO A 38 16.80 -0.63 23.94
N GLY A 39 15.55 -0.25 24.18
CA GLY A 39 15.23 1.06 24.75
C GLY A 39 15.73 1.21 26.21
N PRO A 40 15.71 2.43 26.77
CA PRO A 40 16.31 2.75 28.08
C PRO A 40 15.84 1.83 29.20
N PHE A 41 14.52 1.65 29.31
CA PHE A 41 13.91 0.79 30.33
C PHE A 41 14.28 -0.70 30.15
N VAL A 42 14.40 -1.17 28.90
CA VAL A 42 14.74 -2.58 28.64
C VAL A 42 16.19 -2.85 29.00
N LYS A 43 17.10 -1.89 28.79
CA LYS A 43 18.49 -1.98 29.27
C LYS A 43 18.55 -2.09 30.79
N PHE A 44 17.90 -1.16 31.49
CA PHE A 44 17.79 -1.22 32.95
C PHE A 44 17.16 -2.52 33.43
N MET A 45 16.10 -2.99 32.76
CA MET A 45 15.46 -4.25 33.08
C MET A 45 16.44 -5.41 32.94
N HIS A 46 17.24 -5.48 31.86
CA HIS A 46 18.23 -6.53 31.68
C HIS A 46 19.34 -6.49 32.75
N GLU A 47 19.80 -5.31 33.13
CA GLU A 47 20.79 -5.14 34.21
C GLU A 47 20.25 -5.61 35.55
N LYS A 48 19.04 -5.18 35.91
CA LYS A 48 18.38 -5.52 37.17
C LYS A 48 17.67 -6.87 37.16
N TYR A 49 17.54 -7.52 36.01
CA TYR A 49 16.85 -8.80 35.87
C TYR A 49 17.44 -9.85 36.81
N SER A 50 18.77 -9.99 36.80
CA SER A 50 19.48 -10.97 37.63
C SER A 50 19.29 -10.72 39.13
N GLU A 51 19.25 -9.45 39.56
CA GLU A 51 19.00 -9.07 40.95
C GLU A 51 17.54 -9.37 41.35
N ILE A 52 16.58 -8.97 40.52
CA ILE A 52 15.15 -9.19 40.77
C ILE A 52 14.83 -10.69 40.77
N GLN A 53 15.45 -11.47 39.88
CA GLN A 53 15.27 -12.92 39.80
C GLN A 53 15.84 -13.63 41.04
N LYS A 54 17.01 -13.23 41.54
CA LYS A 54 17.58 -13.78 42.78
C LYS A 54 16.68 -13.50 43.99
N ASN A 55 16.09 -12.32 44.05
CA ASN A 55 15.17 -11.93 45.13
C ASN A 55 13.78 -12.57 44.98
N ASN A 56 13.43 -13.06 43.78
CA ASN A 56 12.13 -13.67 43.47
C ASN A 56 12.31 -14.98 42.70
N PRO A 57 12.93 -16.01 43.30
CA PRO A 57 13.14 -17.29 42.62
C PRO A 57 11.79 -17.91 42.24
N GLY A 58 11.64 -18.32 40.98
CA GLY A 58 10.40 -18.90 40.45
C GLY A 58 9.33 -17.90 40.01
N ALA A 59 9.56 -16.58 40.12
CA ALA A 59 8.65 -15.58 39.58
C ALA A 59 8.59 -15.62 38.04
N ASN A 60 7.39 -15.53 37.48
CA ASN A 60 7.18 -15.40 36.04
C ASN A 60 7.74 -14.06 35.54
N MET A 61 8.31 -14.04 34.33
CA MET A 61 8.77 -12.84 33.61
C MET A 61 7.82 -11.65 33.72
N HIS A 62 6.50 -11.87 33.66
CA HIS A 62 5.50 -10.80 33.81
C HIS A 62 5.56 -10.11 35.19
N LYS A 63 5.79 -10.86 36.26
CA LYS A 63 5.94 -10.31 37.62
C LYS A 63 7.27 -9.57 37.76
N ILE A 64 8.36 -10.15 37.24
CA ILE A 64 9.69 -9.53 37.23
C ILE A 64 9.66 -8.19 36.47
N SER A 65 9.01 -8.14 35.31
CA SER A 65 8.85 -6.91 34.53
C SER A 65 8.03 -5.84 35.26
N LYS A 66 7.03 -6.22 36.07
CA LYS A 66 6.29 -5.26 36.91
C LYS A 66 7.18 -4.67 38.00
N ILE A 67 7.96 -5.50 38.69
CA ILE A 67 8.90 -5.06 39.72
C ILE A 67 9.97 -4.13 39.11
N ALA A 68 10.56 -4.52 37.97
CA ALA A 68 11.51 -3.67 37.24
C ALA A 68 10.88 -2.34 36.83
N SER A 69 9.61 -2.33 36.41
CA SER A 69 8.90 -1.10 36.07
C SER A 69 8.68 -0.19 37.28
N GLN A 70 8.48 -0.73 38.48
CA GLN A 70 8.36 0.05 39.71
C GLN A 70 9.71 0.67 40.08
N LEU A 71 10.77 -0.14 40.10
CA LEU A 71 12.14 0.31 40.37
C LEU A 71 12.59 1.41 39.38
N TRP A 72 12.20 1.31 38.11
CA TRP A 72 12.49 2.34 37.11
C TRP A 72 11.76 3.67 37.38
N GLN A 73 10.57 3.64 37.97
CA GLN A 73 9.82 4.85 38.33
C GLN A 73 10.37 5.50 39.62
N GLU A 74 10.94 4.71 40.52
CA GLU A 74 11.59 5.16 41.75
C GLU A 74 13.02 5.69 41.50
N LEU A 75 13.65 5.29 40.39
CA LEU A 75 14.99 5.73 40.00
C LEU A 75 15.07 7.25 39.86
N ASP A 76 16.21 7.83 40.27
CA ASP A 76 16.45 9.26 40.18
C ASP A 76 16.32 9.77 38.72
N PRO A 77 15.76 10.97 38.49
CA PRO A 77 15.64 11.53 37.16
C PRO A 77 16.97 11.64 36.40
N GLU A 78 18.10 11.89 37.08
CA GLU A 78 19.43 12.01 36.47
C GLU A 78 19.91 10.66 35.93
N GLU A 79 19.85 9.62 36.74
CA GLU A 79 20.20 8.25 36.34
C GLU A 79 19.31 7.77 35.19
N ARG A 80 18.00 8.02 35.30
CA ARG A 80 17.04 7.69 34.24
C ARG A 80 17.36 8.42 32.92
N ASN A 81 17.83 9.66 32.99
CA ASN A 81 18.23 10.42 31.82
C ASN A 81 19.56 9.92 31.24
N ALA A 82 20.50 9.46 32.06
CA ALA A 82 21.73 8.81 31.57
C ALA A 82 21.40 7.57 30.72
N TYR A 83 20.47 6.72 31.18
CA TYR A 83 19.99 5.58 30.38
C TYR A 83 19.30 6.01 29.08
N LYS A 84 18.55 7.13 29.08
CA LYS A 84 17.95 7.67 27.84
C LYS A 84 19.01 8.12 26.85
N LEU A 85 20.03 8.83 27.33
CA LEU A 85 21.12 9.33 26.51
C LEU A 85 21.91 8.17 25.89
N HIS A 86 22.34 7.20 26.69
CA HIS A 86 23.04 6.01 26.18
C HIS A 86 22.21 5.20 25.18
N ALA A 87 20.89 5.08 25.39
CA ALA A 87 20.03 4.42 24.40
C ALA A 87 19.90 5.24 23.11
N GLN A 88 19.95 6.57 23.18
CA GLN A 88 19.90 7.44 22.02
C GLN A 88 21.20 7.36 21.20
N GLU A 89 22.36 7.36 21.87
CA GLU A 89 23.67 7.20 21.23
C GLU A 89 23.76 5.87 20.47
N GLU A 90 23.46 4.75 21.13
CA GLU A 90 23.44 3.44 20.46
C GLU A 90 22.43 3.37 19.31
N TYR A 91 21.31 4.09 19.41
CA TYR A 91 20.35 4.16 18.32
C TYR A 91 20.90 4.91 17.10
N GLN A 92 21.71 5.96 17.32
CA GLN A 92 22.41 6.64 16.22
C GLN A 92 23.43 5.72 15.57
N ASP A 93 24.21 4.99 16.36
CA ASP A 93 25.18 4.01 15.85
C ASP A 93 24.48 2.90 15.05
N TYR A 94 23.37 2.39 15.57
CA TYR A 94 22.52 1.43 14.88
C TYR A 94 22.03 1.97 13.54
N LYS A 95 21.55 3.22 13.51
CA LYS A 95 21.09 3.88 12.28
C LYS A 95 22.21 3.95 11.25
N GLN A 96 23.43 4.31 11.65
CA GLN A 96 24.58 4.34 10.75
C GLN A 96 24.91 2.95 10.20
N LYS A 97 25.01 1.93 11.07
CA LYS A 97 25.25 0.53 10.67
C LYS A 97 24.16 0.00 9.73
N TYR A 98 22.91 0.37 9.98
CA TYR A 98 21.78 -0.04 9.15
C TYR A 98 21.78 0.65 7.77
N LEU A 99 22.20 1.92 7.69
CA LEU A 99 22.36 2.60 6.40
C LEU A 99 23.46 1.95 5.55
N VAL A 100 24.62 1.63 6.16
CA VAL A 100 25.70 0.90 5.48
C VAL A 100 25.21 -0.49 5.00
N PHE A 101 24.44 -1.19 5.83
CA PHE A 101 23.80 -2.44 5.43
C PHE A 101 22.89 -2.25 4.21
N LEU A 102 22.00 -1.26 4.23
CA LEU A 102 21.12 -0.97 3.10
C LEU A 102 21.89 -0.61 1.82
N ASP A 103 22.97 0.17 1.91
CA ASP A 103 23.79 0.51 0.75
C ASP A 103 24.50 -0.72 0.16
N GLY A 104 24.86 -1.70 1.00
CA GLY A 104 25.45 -2.97 0.58
C GLY A 104 24.50 -3.97 -0.09
N LEU A 105 23.18 -3.77 0.00
CA LEU A 105 22.19 -4.64 -0.64
C LEU A 105 22.00 -4.30 -2.14
N SER A 106 21.84 -5.33 -2.96
CA SER A 106 21.40 -5.19 -4.35
C SER A 106 19.95 -4.66 -4.43
N GLU A 107 19.59 -4.07 -5.57
CA GLU A 107 18.23 -3.56 -5.81
C GLU A 107 17.16 -4.66 -5.70
N GLN A 108 17.50 -5.91 -6.07
CA GLN A 108 16.60 -7.07 -5.95
C GLN A 108 16.38 -7.44 -4.48
N GLU A 109 17.44 -7.46 -3.67
CA GLU A 109 17.34 -7.74 -2.22
C GLU A 109 16.58 -6.63 -1.48
N LYS A 110 16.78 -5.37 -1.87
CA LYS A 110 15.99 -4.22 -1.36
C LYS A 110 14.51 -4.39 -1.65
N ALA A 111 14.15 -4.79 -2.87
CA ALA A 111 12.77 -5.03 -3.26
C ALA A 111 12.15 -6.21 -2.49
N GLN A 112 12.90 -7.29 -2.28
CA GLN A 112 12.48 -8.44 -1.47
C GLN A 112 12.22 -8.04 -0.01
N LEU A 113 13.16 -7.31 0.62
CA LEU A 113 13.01 -6.79 1.99
C LEU A 113 11.74 -5.94 2.15
N HIS A 114 11.45 -5.07 1.18
CA HIS A 114 10.23 -4.25 1.19
C HIS A 114 8.95 -5.12 1.09
N ASN A 115 8.94 -6.12 0.21
CA ASN A 115 7.81 -7.03 0.06
C ASN A 115 7.57 -7.88 1.32
N ASP A 116 8.64 -8.37 1.95
CA ASP A 116 8.57 -9.14 3.19
C ASP A 116 8.02 -8.29 4.34
N THR A 117 8.49 -7.03 4.44
CA THR A 117 7.97 -6.06 5.42
C THR A 117 6.47 -5.81 5.21
N ARG A 118 6.04 -5.67 3.95
CA ARG A 118 4.62 -5.51 3.60
C ARG A 118 3.82 -6.76 3.96
N ALA A 119 4.34 -7.96 3.68
CA ALA A 119 3.70 -9.23 3.99
C ALA A 119 3.54 -9.43 5.51
N GLN A 120 4.56 -9.09 6.30
CA GLN A 120 4.51 -9.15 7.76
C GLN A 120 3.50 -8.17 8.35
N ARG A 121 3.46 -6.94 7.84
CA ARG A 121 2.45 -5.96 8.26
C ARG A 121 1.05 -6.49 8.00
N ALA A 122 0.81 -7.01 6.78
CA ALA A 122 -0.47 -7.60 6.42
C ALA A 122 -0.83 -8.81 7.30
N HIS A 123 0.15 -9.67 7.64
CA HIS A 123 -0.06 -10.79 8.56
C HIS A 123 -0.46 -10.32 9.97
N ARG A 124 0.22 -9.29 10.52
CA ARG A 124 -0.10 -8.71 11.83
C ARG A 124 -1.48 -8.06 11.85
N GLU A 125 -1.84 -7.34 10.80
CA GLU A 125 -3.18 -6.74 10.64
C GLU A 125 -4.26 -7.82 10.60
N ARG A 126 -4.09 -8.87 9.80
CA ARG A 126 -5.01 -10.02 9.75
C ARG A 126 -5.14 -10.72 11.10
N PHE A 127 -4.05 -10.83 11.86
CA PHE A 127 -4.09 -11.44 13.18
C PHE A 127 -4.88 -10.58 14.18
N LYS A 128 -4.64 -9.26 14.19
CA LYS A 128 -5.38 -8.30 15.03
C LYS A 128 -6.86 -8.32 14.70
N GLU A 129 -7.21 -8.24 13.41
CA GLU A 129 -8.59 -8.33 12.93
C GLU A 129 -9.25 -9.65 13.40
N LYS A 130 -8.54 -10.78 13.26
CA LYS A 130 -9.04 -12.09 13.74
C LYS A 130 -9.19 -12.14 15.26
N GLN A 131 -8.38 -11.41 16.02
CA GLN A 131 -8.52 -11.29 17.47
C GLN A 131 -9.71 -10.38 17.84
N GLU A 132 -9.88 -9.26 17.15
CA GLU A 132 -11.03 -8.38 17.30
C GLU A 132 -12.34 -9.10 17.01
N PHE A 133 -12.43 -9.85 15.90
CA PHE A 133 -13.60 -10.68 15.61
C PHE A 133 -13.88 -11.72 16.69
N ARG A 134 -12.83 -12.30 17.30
CA ARG A 134 -13.00 -13.22 18.44
C ARG A 134 -13.51 -12.50 19.69
N ASN A 135 -12.95 -11.34 20.01
CA ASN A 135 -13.38 -10.53 21.14
C ASN A 135 -14.82 -10.02 20.98
N LEU A 136 -15.25 -9.76 19.74
CA LEU A 136 -16.62 -9.40 19.39
C LEU A 136 -17.56 -10.61 19.31
N GLY A 137 -17.07 -11.82 19.58
CA GLY A 137 -17.88 -13.03 19.59
C GLY A 137 -18.39 -13.46 18.21
N LYS A 138 -17.69 -13.10 17.12
CA LYS A 138 -18.09 -13.50 15.76
C LYS A 138 -18.19 -15.03 15.66
N PRO A 139 -19.33 -15.58 15.18
CA PRO A 139 -19.48 -17.02 14.98
C PRO A 139 -18.35 -17.61 14.14
N LYS A 140 -17.92 -18.83 14.48
CA LYS A 140 -16.89 -19.55 13.70
C LYS A 140 -17.56 -20.29 12.55
N LYS A 141 -16.94 -20.26 11.38
CA LYS A 141 -17.39 -21.06 10.24
C LYS A 141 -17.47 -22.54 10.62
N PRO A 142 -18.58 -23.22 10.32
CA PRO A 142 -18.73 -24.63 10.63
C PRO A 142 -17.80 -25.47 9.73
N PRO A 143 -17.37 -26.65 10.20
CA PRO A 143 -16.64 -27.60 9.38
C PRO A 143 -17.44 -27.98 8.12
N ASN A 144 -16.75 -28.05 6.97
CA ASN A 144 -17.34 -28.61 5.75
C ASN A 144 -17.58 -30.13 5.92
N ALA A 145 -18.39 -30.76 5.07
CA ALA A 145 -18.70 -32.19 5.08
C ALA A 145 -17.44 -33.06 5.18
N PHE A 146 -16.39 -32.73 4.43
CA PHE A 146 -15.09 -33.40 4.55
C PHE A 146 -14.46 -33.27 5.94
N MET A 147 -14.54 -32.10 6.56
CA MET A 147 -13.99 -31.89 7.91
C MET A 147 -14.83 -32.59 9.00
N LEU A 148 -16.13 -32.74 8.80
CA LEU A 148 -17.00 -33.56 9.66
C LEU A 148 -16.64 -35.04 9.54
N PHE A 149 -16.43 -35.53 8.32
CA PHE A 149 -15.88 -36.85 8.06
C PHE A 149 -14.52 -37.07 8.76
N VAL A 150 -13.57 -36.15 8.55
CA VAL A 150 -12.26 -36.22 9.24
C VAL A 150 -12.43 -36.24 10.76
N ARG A 151 -13.45 -35.59 11.32
CA ARG A 151 -13.71 -35.58 12.75
C ARG A 151 -14.33 -36.88 13.24
N SER A 152 -15.29 -37.46 12.52
CA SER A 152 -15.91 -38.75 12.88
C SER A 152 -14.92 -39.90 12.77
N SER A 153 -14.10 -39.89 11.72
CA SER A 153 -13.17 -40.97 11.41
C SER A 153 -11.87 -40.90 12.22
N ARG A 154 -11.65 -39.84 13.03
CA ARG A 154 -10.47 -39.72 13.91
C ARG A 154 -10.38 -40.83 14.96
N LEU A 155 -11.52 -41.29 15.45
CA LEU A 155 -11.58 -42.37 16.45
C LEU A 155 -11.46 -43.75 15.79
N GLU A 156 -12.00 -43.91 14.59
CA GLU A 156 -12.00 -45.18 13.84
C GLU A 156 -10.64 -45.48 13.19
N ARG A 157 -9.88 -44.45 12.83
CA ARG A 157 -8.66 -44.57 12.01
C ARG A 157 -7.42 -45.13 12.73
N GLY A 158 -7.32 -44.99 14.06
CA GLY A 158 -6.08 -45.26 14.77
C GLY A 158 -4.88 -44.50 14.16
N ASP A 159 -3.76 -45.21 13.95
CA ASP A 159 -2.51 -44.67 13.36
C ASP A 159 -2.47 -44.67 11.82
N THR A 160 -3.52 -45.16 11.14
CA THR A 160 -3.51 -45.26 9.68
C THR A 160 -3.54 -43.88 9.02
N SER A 161 -2.82 -43.71 7.90
CA SER A 161 -2.75 -42.43 7.19
C SER A 161 -4.14 -42.00 6.66
N MET A 162 -4.41 -40.68 6.67
CA MET A 162 -5.72 -40.11 6.29
C MET A 162 -6.06 -40.37 4.82
N ILE A 163 -5.04 -40.50 3.96
CA ILE A 163 -5.19 -40.71 2.51
C ILE A 163 -5.77 -42.10 2.23
N ILE A 164 -5.27 -43.13 2.92
CA ILE A 164 -5.73 -44.52 2.74
C ILE A 164 -7.19 -44.66 3.21
N TYR A 165 -7.53 -44.05 4.35
CA TYR A 165 -8.91 -44.05 4.88
C TYR A 165 -9.92 -43.28 4.00
N GLU A 166 -9.46 -42.28 3.25
CA GLU A 166 -10.33 -41.51 2.37
C GLU A 166 -10.75 -42.30 1.12
N GLU A 167 -9.88 -43.18 0.60
CA GLU A 167 -10.21 -44.08 -0.51
C GLU A 167 -11.26 -45.11 -0.09
N ASP A 168 -11.11 -45.70 1.09
CA ASP A 168 -12.07 -46.66 1.65
C ASP A 168 -13.43 -45.99 1.96
N ALA A 169 -13.42 -44.79 2.56
CA ALA A 169 -14.67 -44.08 2.89
C ALA A 169 -15.43 -43.53 1.67
N LYS A 170 -14.74 -43.22 0.56
CA LYS A 170 -15.38 -42.82 -0.71
C LYS A 170 -16.24 -43.93 -1.31
N THR A 171 -15.96 -45.20 -1.01
CA THR A 171 -16.78 -46.33 -1.47
C THR A 171 -18.11 -46.44 -0.72
N SER A 172 -18.24 -45.82 0.45
CA SER A 172 -19.48 -45.79 1.24
C SER A 172 -20.32 -44.55 0.92
N ALA A 173 -21.20 -44.68 -0.07
CA ALA A 173 -22.08 -43.59 -0.51
C ALA A 173 -22.92 -42.99 0.64
N LEU A 174 -23.38 -43.84 1.57
CA LEU A 174 -24.18 -43.46 2.74
C LEU A 174 -23.40 -42.59 3.73
N HIS A 175 -22.12 -42.90 3.96
CA HIS A 175 -21.27 -42.13 4.87
C HIS A 175 -21.02 -40.70 4.33
N GLY A 176 -20.87 -40.57 3.00
CA GLY A 176 -20.76 -39.28 2.35
C GLY A 176 -22.02 -38.41 2.44
N GLU A 177 -23.22 -39.00 2.40
CA GLU A 177 -24.48 -38.26 2.53
C GLU A 177 -24.72 -37.73 3.95
N ILE A 178 -24.43 -38.53 4.97
CA ILE A 178 -24.57 -38.12 6.39
C ILE A 178 -23.73 -36.86 6.68
N HIS A 179 -22.48 -36.84 6.23
CA HIS A 179 -21.61 -35.68 6.47
C HIS A 179 -21.99 -34.46 5.64
N LYS A 180 -22.52 -34.66 4.42
CA LYS A 180 -23.06 -33.57 3.60
C LYS A 180 -24.28 -32.94 4.28
N GLU A 181 -25.18 -33.76 4.79
CA GLU A 181 -26.37 -33.29 5.49
C GLU A 181 -26.00 -32.59 6.82
N GLY A 182 -25.10 -33.20 7.61
CA GLY A 182 -24.58 -32.57 8.82
C GLY A 182 -23.93 -31.21 8.56
N ALA A 183 -23.12 -31.10 7.50
CA ALA A 183 -22.51 -29.82 7.11
C ALA A 183 -23.53 -28.79 6.63
N ARG A 184 -24.61 -29.24 5.97
CA ARG A 184 -25.71 -28.36 5.55
C ARG A 184 -26.42 -27.78 6.76
N VAL A 185 -26.81 -28.61 7.72
CA VAL A 185 -27.48 -28.19 8.95
C VAL A 185 -26.61 -27.24 9.77
N GLU A 186 -25.32 -27.57 9.96
CA GLU A 186 -24.39 -26.69 10.68
C GLU A 186 -24.17 -25.36 9.95
N LYS A 187 -24.14 -25.36 8.62
CA LYS A 187 -24.05 -24.14 7.82
C LYS A 187 -25.29 -23.27 7.98
N GLU A 188 -26.48 -23.83 7.90
CA GLU A 188 -27.73 -23.08 8.10
C GLU A 188 -27.80 -22.45 9.50
N LYS A 189 -27.34 -23.18 10.52
CA LYS A 189 -27.22 -22.64 11.88
C LYS A 189 -26.24 -21.47 11.94
N TYR A 190 -25.05 -21.63 11.35
CA TYR A 190 -24.05 -20.56 11.29
C TYR A 190 -24.54 -19.34 10.53
N ASP A 191 -25.25 -19.51 9.41
CA ASP A 191 -25.76 -18.40 8.62
C ASP A 191 -26.79 -17.58 9.42
N LYS A 192 -27.61 -18.23 10.26
CA LYS A 192 -28.51 -17.55 11.22
C LYS A 192 -27.73 -16.81 12.31
N GLU A 193 -26.78 -17.47 12.98
CA GLU A 193 -25.94 -16.84 14.02
C GLU A 193 -25.12 -15.66 13.47
N LEU A 194 -24.65 -15.76 12.22
CA LEU A 194 -23.92 -14.69 11.55
C LEU A 194 -24.82 -13.50 11.26
N ALA A 195 -26.05 -13.73 10.78
CA ALA A 195 -27.02 -12.67 10.55
C ALA A 195 -27.36 -11.90 11.84
N GLU A 196 -27.64 -12.63 12.94
CA GLU A 196 -27.88 -12.03 14.27
C GLU A 196 -26.66 -11.24 14.75
N TRP A 197 -25.45 -11.77 14.54
CA TRP A 197 -24.21 -11.07 14.89
C TRP A 197 -24.01 -9.81 14.04
N GLU A 198 -24.31 -9.85 12.75
CA GLU A 198 -24.23 -8.70 11.85
C GLU A 198 -25.22 -7.60 12.23
N GLU A 199 -26.46 -7.95 12.59
CA GLU A 199 -27.46 -7.02 13.14
C GLU A 199 -26.94 -6.36 14.43
N ARG A 200 -26.41 -7.15 15.37
CA ARG A 200 -25.79 -6.62 16.59
C ARG A 200 -24.62 -5.68 16.30
N MET A 201 -23.80 -5.95 15.29
CA MET A 201 -22.70 -5.06 14.90
C MET A 201 -23.20 -3.75 14.29
N ILE A 202 -24.35 -3.76 13.59
CA ILE A 202 -25.01 -2.56 13.08
C ILE A 202 -25.51 -1.70 14.25
N GLU A 203 -26.16 -2.29 15.26
CA GLU A 203 -26.61 -1.58 16.47
C GLU A 203 -25.46 -0.91 17.23
N ILE A 204 -24.31 -1.60 17.36
CA ILE A 204 -23.10 -1.08 18.02
C ILE A 204 -22.39 -0.02 17.15
N GLY A 205 -22.81 0.18 15.90
CA GLY A 205 -22.19 1.12 14.96
C GLY A 205 -20.81 0.67 14.46
N ARG A 206 -20.48 -0.61 14.59
CA ARG A 206 -19.25 -1.24 14.11
C ARG A 206 -19.52 -2.09 12.87
N SER A 207 -20.19 -1.52 11.87
CA SER A 207 -20.48 -2.20 10.62
C SER A 207 -19.25 -2.25 9.70
N ASN A 208 -19.12 -3.33 8.94
CA ASN A 208 -18.03 -3.49 7.97
C ASN A 208 -18.17 -2.45 6.85
N GLY A 209 -17.08 -1.77 6.46
CA GLY A 209 -17.09 -0.71 5.43
C GLY A 209 -17.85 -1.05 4.13
N PRO A 210 -17.75 -2.28 3.57
CA PRO A 210 -18.55 -2.68 2.41
C PRO A 210 -20.07 -2.74 2.68
N GLU A 211 -20.49 -3.19 3.86
CA GLU A 211 -21.90 -3.29 4.24
C GLU A 211 -22.48 -1.92 4.62
N ILE A 212 -21.69 -1.04 5.24
CA ILE A 212 -22.04 0.39 5.40
C ILE A 212 -22.33 1.01 4.05
N THR A 213 -21.48 0.76 3.05
CA THR A 213 -21.63 1.33 1.71
C THR A 213 -22.90 0.79 1.04
N LYS A 214 -23.21 -0.48 1.24
CA LYS A 214 -24.41 -1.14 0.71
C LYS A 214 -25.69 -0.63 1.36
N ILE A 215 -25.73 -0.54 2.68
CA ILE A 215 -26.86 0.01 3.47
C ILE A 215 -27.05 1.49 3.15
N ALA A 216 -25.98 2.30 3.14
CA ALA A 216 -26.06 3.72 2.78
C ALA A 216 -26.59 3.91 1.34
N SER A 217 -26.21 3.03 0.41
CA SER A 217 -26.73 3.05 -0.96
C SER A 217 -28.21 2.62 -1.05
N GLN A 218 -28.70 1.81 -0.12
CA GLN A 218 -30.10 1.41 -0.02
C GLN A 218 -30.94 2.53 0.60
N LEU A 219 -30.50 3.08 1.74
CA LEU A 219 -31.11 4.24 2.40
C LEU A 219 -31.15 5.47 1.47
N TRP A 220 -30.10 5.69 0.69
CA TRP A 220 -30.09 6.75 -0.33
C TRP A 220 -31.11 6.49 -1.44
N ARG A 221 -31.45 5.25 -1.77
CA ARG A 221 -32.49 4.97 -2.78
C ARG A 221 -33.88 5.27 -2.22
N GLU A 222 -34.15 4.89 -0.98
CA GLU A 222 -35.42 5.06 -0.28
C GLU A 222 -35.74 6.52 0.08
N LEU A 223 -34.73 7.39 0.16
CA LEU A 223 -34.90 8.82 0.50
C LEU A 223 -35.70 9.63 -0.54
N GLY A 224 -36.54 10.57 -0.10
CA GLY A 224 -37.28 11.48 -0.97
C GLY A 224 -36.38 12.48 -1.74
N GLN A 225 -36.89 13.08 -2.84
CA GLN A 225 -36.12 14.07 -3.62
C GLN A 225 -35.75 15.32 -2.80
N GLU A 226 -36.64 15.78 -1.93
CA GLU A 226 -36.44 16.94 -1.04
C GLU A 226 -35.32 16.66 -0.01
N GLU A 227 -35.33 15.50 0.63
CA GLU A 227 -34.32 15.13 1.62
C GLU A 227 -32.94 14.90 0.97
N LYS A 228 -32.94 14.37 -0.26
CA LYS A 228 -31.72 14.26 -1.08
C LYS A 228 -31.15 15.63 -1.43
N SER A 229 -31.98 16.62 -1.74
CA SER A 229 -31.51 17.98 -2.06
C SER A 229 -30.89 18.64 -0.84
N VAL A 230 -31.53 18.53 0.34
CA VAL A 230 -31.01 19.04 1.62
C VAL A 230 -29.67 18.40 1.96
N ARG A 231 -29.54 17.07 1.85
CA ARG A 231 -28.27 16.38 2.14
C ARG A 231 -27.15 16.73 1.14
N LYS A 232 -27.49 16.95 -0.14
CA LYS A 232 -26.51 17.43 -1.14
C LYS A 232 -26.01 18.84 -0.81
N LEU A 233 -26.92 19.74 -0.41
CA LEU A 233 -26.57 21.09 -0.02
C LEU A 233 -25.70 21.10 1.25
N LEU A 234 -26.03 20.27 2.24
CA LEU A 234 -25.20 20.10 3.43
C LEU A 234 -23.79 19.59 3.09
N ALA A 235 -23.70 18.54 2.27
CA ALA A 235 -22.41 17.98 1.83
C ALA A 235 -21.58 19.01 1.05
N GLN A 236 -22.22 19.85 0.23
CA GLN A 236 -21.55 20.93 -0.47
C GLN A 236 -21.00 21.98 0.50
N LYS A 237 -21.79 22.37 1.51
CA LYS A 237 -21.33 23.30 2.56
C LYS A 237 -20.14 22.73 3.35
N GLU A 238 -20.22 21.47 3.77
CA GLU A 238 -19.12 20.77 4.47
C GLU A 238 -17.85 20.70 3.61
N TYR A 239 -18.00 20.46 2.30
CA TYR A 239 -16.88 20.46 1.37
C TYR A 239 -16.21 21.83 1.28
N GLU A 240 -16.99 22.92 1.21
CA GLU A 240 -16.41 24.26 1.16
C GLU A 240 -15.78 24.68 2.49
N ASP A 241 -16.36 24.30 3.63
CA ASP A 241 -15.74 24.51 4.94
C ASP A 241 -14.40 23.76 5.05
N TYR A 242 -14.35 22.50 4.58
CA TYR A 242 -13.11 21.73 4.51
C TYR A 242 -12.09 22.39 3.57
N LYS A 243 -12.52 22.84 2.39
CA LYS A 243 -11.67 23.51 1.41
C LYS A 243 -11.06 24.78 1.99
N GLN A 244 -11.84 25.59 2.70
CA GLN A 244 -11.35 26.78 3.39
C GLN A 244 -10.32 26.43 4.47
N LYS A 245 -10.60 25.45 5.34
CA LYS A 245 -9.64 24.97 6.34
C LYS A 245 -8.35 24.44 5.70
N TYR A 246 -8.46 23.74 4.58
CA TYR A 246 -7.33 23.22 3.84
C TYR A 246 -6.49 24.34 3.20
N LEU A 247 -7.13 25.38 2.66
CA LEU A 247 -6.45 26.56 2.13
C LEU A 247 -5.74 27.35 3.25
N MET A 248 -6.40 27.57 4.38
CA MET A 248 -5.77 28.21 5.56
C MET A 248 -4.58 27.41 6.08
N PHE A 249 -4.69 26.08 6.09
CA PHE A 249 -3.57 25.20 6.42
C PHE A 249 -2.43 25.38 5.41
N LEU A 250 -2.72 25.35 4.10
CA LEU A 250 -1.69 25.56 3.07
C LEU A 250 -1.04 26.94 3.17
N ASP A 251 -1.78 28.00 3.45
CA ASP A 251 -1.24 29.35 3.60
C ASP A 251 -0.29 29.47 4.81
N GLY A 252 -0.53 28.68 5.87
CA GLY A 252 0.34 28.59 7.03
C GLY A 252 1.63 27.78 6.85
N LEU A 253 1.82 27.08 5.72
CA LEU A 253 3.04 26.30 5.44
C LEU A 253 4.11 27.14 4.72
N SER A 254 5.37 26.94 5.09
CA SER A 254 6.53 27.50 4.36
C SER A 254 6.66 26.91 2.94
N GLU A 255 7.38 27.59 2.05
CA GLU A 255 7.66 27.13 0.66
C GLU A 255 8.23 25.70 0.61
N GLN A 256 9.12 25.35 1.54
CA GLN A 256 9.72 24.02 1.65
C GLN A 256 8.72 22.96 2.13
N GLU A 257 7.87 23.28 3.10
CA GLU A 257 6.83 22.36 3.60
C GLU A 257 5.71 22.18 2.59
N LYS A 258 5.34 23.24 1.85
CA LYS A 258 4.46 23.17 0.69
C LYS A 258 5.01 22.17 -0.33
N LYS A 259 6.29 22.25 -0.68
CA LYS A 259 6.96 21.30 -1.59
C LYS A 259 6.95 19.85 -1.07
N VAL A 260 7.19 19.64 0.23
CA VAL A 260 7.17 18.29 0.86
C VAL A 260 5.76 17.70 0.92
N ASN A 261 4.75 18.51 1.21
CA ASN A 261 3.35 18.10 1.26
C ASN A 261 2.81 17.80 -0.16
N LEU A 262 3.18 18.64 -1.13
CA LEU A 262 2.93 18.41 -2.55
C LEU A 262 3.59 17.10 -3.03
N TYR A 263 4.85 16.87 -2.65
CA TYR A 263 5.57 15.63 -2.91
C TYR A 263 4.85 14.43 -2.28
N HIS A 264 4.45 14.49 -1.01
CA HIS A 264 3.72 13.40 -0.35
C HIS A 264 2.36 13.09 -1.02
N LYS A 265 1.58 14.10 -1.37
CA LYS A 265 0.28 13.97 -2.07
C LYS A 265 0.44 13.37 -3.47
N PHE A 266 1.45 13.77 -4.23
CA PHE A 266 1.66 13.30 -5.60
C PHE A 266 2.49 12.00 -5.70
N VAL A 267 3.34 11.71 -4.73
CA VAL A 267 4.28 10.56 -4.75
C VAL A 267 3.79 9.36 -3.95
N LYS A 268 2.75 9.45 -3.10
CA LYS A 268 2.15 8.25 -2.49
C LYS A 268 1.01 7.62 -3.30
N GLU A 269 0.14 8.39 -3.95
CA GLU A 269 -1.18 7.86 -4.39
C GLU A 269 -1.28 7.31 -5.84
N ALA A 270 -0.30 7.51 -6.72
CA ALA A 270 -0.35 7.00 -8.11
C ALA A 270 0.55 5.77 -8.40
N PRO A 271 0.26 4.92 -9.40
CA PRO A 271 1.24 3.91 -9.84
C PRO A 271 2.50 4.62 -10.37
N VAL A 272 3.69 4.09 -10.08
CA VAL A 272 5.02 4.71 -10.29
C VAL A 272 5.15 5.39 -11.67
N LYS A 273 4.70 4.73 -12.75
CA LYS A 273 4.72 5.27 -14.12
C LYS A 273 3.85 6.52 -14.32
N LYS A 274 2.70 6.65 -13.65
CA LYS A 274 1.84 7.86 -13.72
C LYS A 274 2.44 9.03 -12.92
N LYS A 275 3.23 8.76 -11.88
CA LYS A 275 3.92 9.76 -11.06
C LYS A 275 5.03 10.44 -11.86
N GLU A 276 5.84 9.63 -12.52
CA GLU A 276 6.95 10.09 -13.36
C GLU A 276 6.46 10.97 -14.52
N ILE A 277 5.40 10.56 -15.23
CA ILE A 277 4.81 11.37 -16.33
C ILE A 277 4.34 12.74 -15.82
N LYS A 278 3.68 12.82 -14.65
CA LYS A 278 3.22 14.11 -14.10
C LYS A 278 4.37 15.03 -13.71
N VAL A 279 5.43 14.48 -13.10
CA VAL A 279 6.64 15.23 -12.74
C VAL A 279 7.31 15.77 -13.99
N LEU A 280 7.51 14.92 -15.01
CA LEU A 280 8.09 15.33 -16.29
C LEU A 280 7.25 16.41 -16.99
N HIS A 281 5.92 16.32 -16.96
CA HIS A 281 5.04 17.37 -17.49
C HIS A 281 5.13 18.67 -16.69
N GLY A 282 5.26 18.60 -15.36
CA GLY A 282 5.49 19.78 -14.51
C GLY A 282 6.84 20.46 -14.79
N LEU A 283 7.84 19.69 -15.22
CA LEU A 283 9.13 20.17 -15.71
C LEU A 283 9.07 20.68 -17.17
N GLY A 284 7.89 20.70 -17.78
CA GLY A 284 7.69 21.21 -19.14
C GLY A 284 8.07 20.23 -20.26
N LYS A 285 8.19 18.93 -19.97
CA LYS A 285 8.47 17.93 -21.01
C LYS A 285 7.35 17.93 -22.06
N PRO A 286 7.65 18.08 -23.37
CA PRO A 286 6.63 18.08 -24.40
C PRO A 286 5.86 16.75 -24.42
N LYS A 287 4.61 16.80 -24.86
CA LYS A 287 3.73 15.62 -24.93
C LYS A 287 3.91 14.89 -26.25
N MET A 288 3.94 13.57 -26.21
CA MET A 288 4.04 12.75 -27.41
C MET A 288 2.85 13.04 -28.36
N PRO A 289 3.10 13.33 -29.65
CA PRO A 289 2.05 13.65 -30.60
C PRO A 289 1.23 12.41 -30.94
N LEU A 290 0.00 12.64 -31.43
CA LEU A 290 -0.89 11.56 -31.85
C LEU A 290 -0.30 10.81 -33.05
N THR A 291 -0.38 9.49 -33.01
CA THR A 291 -0.05 8.59 -34.14
C THR A 291 -1.09 8.71 -35.26
N SER A 292 -0.75 8.31 -36.48
CA SER A 292 -1.65 8.34 -37.66
C SER A 292 -3.02 7.72 -37.38
N TYR A 293 -3.07 6.56 -36.73
CA TYR A 293 -4.32 5.93 -36.29
C TYR A 293 -5.13 6.80 -35.31
N ALA A 294 -4.46 7.43 -34.34
CA ALA A 294 -5.14 8.28 -33.37
C ALA A 294 -5.65 9.60 -33.97
N LEU A 295 -4.96 10.13 -34.99
CA LEU A 295 -5.44 11.26 -35.78
C LEU A 295 -6.69 10.88 -36.57
N PHE A 296 -6.71 9.70 -37.19
CA PHE A 296 -7.89 9.15 -37.84
C PHE A 296 -9.07 9.05 -36.88
N LEU A 297 -8.90 8.45 -35.70
CA LEU A 297 -9.98 8.36 -34.70
C LEU A 297 -10.50 9.73 -34.25
N LYS A 298 -9.61 10.72 -34.14
CA LYS A 298 -9.97 12.10 -33.80
C LYS A 298 -10.78 12.78 -34.91
N ALA A 299 -10.50 12.44 -36.17
CA ALA A 299 -11.21 12.96 -37.33
C ALA A 299 -12.57 12.25 -37.55
N SER A 300 -12.60 10.92 -37.45
CA SER A 300 -13.80 10.11 -37.69
C SER A 300 -14.82 10.15 -36.54
N LYS A 301 -14.38 10.45 -35.30
CA LYS A 301 -15.21 10.54 -34.08
C LYS A 301 -16.35 9.50 -34.00
N PRO A 302 -16.05 8.20 -34.16
CA PRO A 302 -17.07 7.16 -34.14
C PRO A 302 -17.82 7.14 -32.81
N LYS A 303 -19.13 6.87 -32.85
CA LYS A 303 -19.97 6.77 -31.65
C LYS A 303 -20.00 5.32 -31.18
N ARG A 304 -19.79 5.10 -29.88
CA ARG A 304 -19.77 3.76 -29.27
C ARG A 304 -21.12 3.02 -29.33
N GLY A 305 -22.23 3.73 -29.20
CA GLY A 305 -23.56 3.13 -29.08
C GLY A 305 -23.65 2.14 -27.90
N ASN A 306 -24.40 1.06 -28.08
CA ASN A 306 -24.64 0.02 -27.05
C ASN A 306 -23.60 -1.13 -27.07
N LYS A 307 -22.55 -1.02 -27.88
CA LYS A 307 -21.52 -2.07 -28.01
C LYS A 307 -20.60 -2.09 -26.77
N SER A 308 -20.14 -3.29 -26.42
CA SER A 308 -19.08 -3.49 -25.42
C SER A 308 -17.80 -2.76 -25.83
N MET A 309 -17.05 -2.23 -24.86
CA MET A 309 -15.80 -1.50 -25.11
C MET A 309 -14.80 -2.30 -25.93
N ALA A 310 -14.68 -3.60 -25.66
CA ALA A 310 -13.78 -4.48 -26.39
C ALA A 310 -14.21 -4.65 -27.86
N GLN A 311 -15.52 -4.77 -28.12
CA GLN A 311 -16.04 -4.91 -29.47
C GLN A 311 -15.92 -3.59 -30.25
N TYR A 312 -16.21 -2.47 -29.60
CA TYR A 312 -16.04 -1.15 -30.19
C TYR A 312 -14.59 -0.90 -30.63
N ILE A 313 -13.60 -1.25 -29.80
CA ILE A 313 -12.19 -1.10 -30.17
C ILE A 313 -11.80 -1.97 -31.37
N LYS A 314 -12.35 -3.19 -31.49
CA LYS A 314 -12.13 -4.07 -32.64
C LYS A 314 -12.69 -3.47 -33.93
N ASP A 315 -13.89 -2.92 -33.87
CA ASP A 315 -14.53 -2.28 -35.03
C ASP A 315 -13.67 -1.09 -35.53
N LEU A 316 -13.15 -0.27 -34.61
CA LEU A 316 -12.25 0.84 -34.96
C LEU A 316 -10.94 0.41 -35.64
N ALA A 317 -10.38 -0.71 -35.22
CA ALA A 317 -9.17 -1.26 -35.83
C ALA A 317 -9.47 -1.76 -37.25
N ASN A 318 -10.62 -2.41 -37.45
CA ASN A 318 -11.06 -2.85 -38.78
C ASN A 318 -11.32 -1.67 -39.71
N ASP A 319 -11.97 -0.61 -39.22
CA ASP A 319 -12.20 0.62 -39.99
C ASP A 319 -10.87 1.25 -40.46
N TRP A 320 -9.83 1.24 -39.62
CA TRP A 320 -8.48 1.70 -40.00
C TRP A 320 -7.72 0.75 -40.93
N HIS A 321 -8.06 -0.53 -40.96
CA HIS A 321 -7.49 -1.47 -41.93
C HIS A 321 -8.19 -1.39 -43.30
N ASN A 322 -9.46 -0.96 -43.31
CA ASN A 322 -10.28 -0.85 -44.51
C ASN A 322 -10.20 0.51 -45.21
N ILE A 323 -9.57 1.53 -44.61
CA ILE A 323 -9.36 2.82 -45.28
C ILE A 323 -8.46 2.67 -46.50
N THR A 324 -8.69 3.51 -47.50
CA THR A 324 -7.85 3.50 -48.71
C THR A 324 -6.42 3.92 -48.37
N LYS A 325 -5.46 3.42 -49.15
CA LYS A 325 -4.03 3.72 -48.95
C LYS A 325 -3.76 5.23 -49.03
N GLU A 326 -4.48 5.93 -49.89
CA GLU A 326 -4.36 7.37 -50.12
C GLU A 326 -4.83 8.18 -48.90
N GLU A 327 -6.00 7.83 -48.34
CA GLU A 327 -6.50 8.47 -47.11
C GLU A 327 -5.61 8.17 -45.91
N LYS A 328 -5.08 6.95 -45.84
CA LYS A 328 -4.12 6.55 -44.80
C LYS A 328 -2.84 7.37 -44.87
N GLU A 329 -2.34 7.64 -46.07
CA GLU A 329 -1.11 8.41 -46.29
C GLU A 329 -1.23 9.87 -45.80
N ILE A 330 -2.43 10.46 -45.86
CA ILE A 330 -2.70 11.81 -45.31
C ILE A 330 -2.41 11.83 -43.81
N TYR A 331 -2.94 10.87 -43.05
CA TYR A 331 -2.72 10.78 -41.61
C TYR A 331 -1.29 10.39 -41.25
N GLU A 332 -0.63 9.59 -42.08
CA GLU A 332 0.79 9.24 -41.91
C GLU A 332 1.72 10.43 -42.12
N LYS A 333 1.49 11.24 -43.17
CA LYS A 333 2.21 12.50 -43.40
C LYS A 333 2.02 13.47 -42.24
N ASP A 334 0.79 13.63 -41.77
CA ASP A 334 0.45 14.56 -40.69
C ASP A 334 0.98 14.09 -39.31
N ALA A 335 1.03 12.77 -39.07
CA ALA A 335 1.71 12.20 -37.91
C ALA A 335 3.23 12.39 -37.97
N ARG A 336 3.84 12.25 -39.15
CA ARG A 336 5.28 12.45 -39.36
C ARG A 336 5.71 13.88 -39.04
N VAL A 337 5.01 14.88 -39.58
CA VAL A 337 5.30 16.30 -39.32
C VAL A 337 5.19 16.63 -37.82
N ARG A 338 4.17 16.12 -37.14
CA ARG A 338 4.04 16.33 -35.68
C ARG A 338 5.11 15.62 -34.87
N LYS A 339 5.53 14.43 -35.30
CA LYS A 339 6.64 13.70 -34.67
C LYS A 339 7.95 14.48 -34.80
N GLU A 340 8.24 15.04 -35.98
CA GLU A 340 9.43 15.87 -36.21
C GLU A 340 9.42 17.12 -35.32
N LYS A 341 8.28 17.81 -35.24
CA LYS A 341 8.13 18.97 -34.34
C LYS A 341 8.37 18.60 -32.87
N TYR A 342 7.76 17.51 -32.42
CA TYR A 342 7.94 17.01 -31.06
C TYR A 342 9.40 16.63 -30.75
N MET A 343 10.12 16.03 -31.71
CA MET A 343 11.53 15.68 -31.50
C MET A 343 12.40 16.93 -31.29
N LYS A 344 12.16 18.00 -32.05
CA LYS A 344 12.84 19.29 -31.85
C LYS A 344 12.54 19.89 -30.47
N GLU A 345 11.26 19.97 -30.10
CA GLU A 345 10.85 20.47 -28.77
C GLU A 345 11.44 19.62 -27.63
N LEU A 346 11.56 18.30 -27.84
CA LEU A 346 12.14 17.38 -26.87
C LEU A 346 13.65 17.61 -26.72
N GLU A 347 14.37 17.83 -27.81
CA GLU A 347 15.80 18.15 -27.79
C GLU A 347 16.07 19.49 -27.08
N GLU A 348 15.30 20.53 -27.40
CA GLU A 348 15.37 21.83 -26.70
C GLU A 348 15.12 21.68 -25.19
N TRP A 349 14.14 20.86 -24.82
CA TRP A 349 13.85 20.56 -23.42
C TRP A 349 14.99 19.77 -22.75
N GLU A 350 15.58 18.79 -23.44
CA GLU A 350 16.72 18.03 -22.94
C GLU A 350 17.93 18.94 -22.69
N GLU A 351 18.23 19.87 -23.60
CA GLU A 351 19.32 20.84 -23.42
C GLU A 351 19.06 21.78 -22.24
N LYS A 352 17.80 22.24 -22.05
CA LYS A 352 17.41 23.02 -20.87
C LYS A 352 17.59 22.23 -19.57
N MET A 353 17.31 20.94 -19.57
CA MET A 353 17.50 20.07 -18.41
C MET A 353 18.98 19.82 -18.11
N LYS A 354 19.85 19.71 -19.14
CA LYS A 354 21.31 19.64 -18.95
C LYS A 354 21.84 20.92 -18.31
N ALA A 355 21.43 22.09 -18.83
CA ALA A 355 21.87 23.39 -18.32
C ALA A 355 21.44 23.64 -16.87
N THR A 356 20.29 23.10 -16.45
CA THR A 356 19.77 23.24 -15.08
C THR A 356 20.30 22.15 -14.12
N GLY A 357 21.12 21.21 -14.60
CA GLY A 357 21.72 20.14 -13.78
C GLY A 357 20.83 18.91 -13.54
N PHE A 358 19.71 18.78 -14.25
CA PHE A 358 18.73 17.70 -14.11
C PHE A 358 18.94 16.59 -15.15
N GLN A 359 20.15 16.03 -15.21
CA GLN A 359 20.55 15.08 -16.27
C GLN A 359 19.83 13.72 -16.18
N ASP A 360 19.36 13.34 -14.99
CA ASP A 360 18.66 12.07 -14.74
C ASP A 360 17.30 11.94 -15.45
N PHE A 361 16.69 13.06 -15.89
CA PHE A 361 15.38 13.08 -16.54
C PHE A 361 15.44 13.07 -18.08
N ILE A 362 16.66 13.08 -18.64
CA ILE A 362 16.95 13.10 -20.07
C ILE A 362 17.08 11.66 -20.59
N ARG A 363 16.81 11.41 -21.89
CA ARG A 363 17.05 10.09 -22.51
C ARG A 363 18.51 9.66 -22.36
N GLU A 364 18.73 8.39 -22.07
CA GLU A 364 20.07 7.79 -21.93
C GLU A 364 20.96 8.00 -23.17
N SER A 365 20.36 7.93 -24.36
CA SER A 365 21.02 8.24 -25.64
C SER A 365 21.52 9.69 -25.74
N SER A 366 20.87 10.63 -25.06
CA SER A 366 21.21 12.05 -25.04
C SER A 366 22.18 12.43 -23.91
N ARG A 367 22.39 11.54 -22.91
CA ARG A 367 23.42 11.67 -21.86
C ARG A 367 24.81 11.27 -22.35
N ASN A 368 24.88 10.23 -23.19
CA ASN A 368 26.13 9.61 -23.64
C ASN A 368 26.63 10.11 -25.02
N LYS A 369 26.14 11.25 -25.52
CA LYS A 369 26.57 11.79 -26.82
C LYS A 369 27.98 12.37 -26.68
N PRO A 370 29.02 11.82 -27.35
CA PRO A 370 30.36 12.40 -27.29
C PRO A 370 30.35 13.80 -27.89
N GLN A 371 30.91 14.76 -27.16
CA GLN A 371 31.14 16.13 -27.64
C GLN A 371 32.10 16.07 -28.82
N ILE A 372 31.61 16.18 -30.06
CA ILE A 372 32.48 16.39 -31.22
C ILE A 372 32.94 17.86 -31.11
N THR A 373 34.08 18.07 -30.47
CA THR A 373 34.77 19.36 -30.52
C THR A 373 35.35 19.52 -31.92
N SER A 374 34.77 20.41 -32.72
CA SER A 374 35.39 20.91 -33.94
C SER A 374 36.59 21.77 -33.55
N VAL A 375 37.75 21.15 -33.35
CA VAL A 375 39.02 21.86 -33.22
C VAL A 375 39.63 22.04 -34.62
N SER A 376 39.67 23.31 -35.00
CA SER A 376 40.30 23.91 -36.16
C SER A 376 41.75 23.50 -36.41
N ASN A 377 42.06 23.29 -37.70
CA ASN A 377 43.34 23.50 -38.40
C ASN A 377 44.63 23.54 -37.58
N VAL A 378 45.47 22.52 -37.78
CA VAL A 378 46.93 22.61 -37.59
C VAL A 378 47.59 22.55 -38.99
N PRO A 379 48.47 23.50 -39.35
CA PRO A 379 49.05 23.57 -40.69
C PRO A 379 50.04 22.43 -40.94
N LYS A 380 49.99 21.87 -42.15
CA LYS A 380 50.97 20.90 -42.66
C LYS A 380 52.36 21.53 -42.64
N LYS A 381 53.25 21.04 -41.76
CA LYS A 381 54.69 21.24 -41.93
C LYS A 381 55.15 20.39 -43.11
N SER A 382 55.52 21.07 -44.18
CA SER A 382 56.48 20.58 -45.18
C SER A 382 57.86 20.45 -44.55
N SER A 383 58.56 19.35 -44.84
CA SER A 383 60.02 19.14 -44.86
C SER A 383 60.22 17.62 -44.83
N LEU A 384 61.06 16.98 -45.62
CA LEU A 384 62.01 17.37 -46.66
C LEU A 384 62.25 16.11 -47.50
#